data_AF-A0A7V5DD72-F1
#
_entry.id   AF-A0A7V5DD72-F1
#
_cell.length_a   1.000
_cell.length_b   1.000
_cell.length_c   1.000
_cell.angle_alpha   90.00
_cell.angle_beta   90.00
_cell.angle_gamma   90.00
#
_symmetry.space_group_name_H-M   'P 1'
#
loop_
_entity.id
_entity.type
_entity.pdbx_description
1 polymer ?
#
loop_
_entity_poly.entity_id
_entity_poly.type
_entity_poly.pdbx_seq_one_letter_code
_entity_poly.pdbx_strand_id
1 'polypeptide(L)'
;AISLYSAAEMLVFQNRFEEAFLKLDTLRRNFPEHSLQDDILYLEAQVYEKKRDYPKAAALYQEVADKYKDDIRADNSLYNLAQLYEFKMNDLEKAKALYEKIFMDYSGSVFAVDARKRFRILRGDKVQ
;
A
#
# COMPACT_ATOMS: atom_id res chain seq x y z
N ALA A 1 15.79 14.47 -5.78
CA ALA A 1 14.62 13.76 -5.22
C ALA A 1 14.95 12.30 -4.86
N ILE A 2 15.39 11.47 -5.83
CA ILE A 2 15.64 10.03 -5.63
C ILE A 2 16.55 9.70 -4.44
N SER A 3 17.71 10.36 -4.28
CA SER A 3 18.61 10.11 -3.14
C SER A 3 17.98 10.42 -1.77
N LEU A 4 17.08 11.41 -1.68
CA LEU A 4 16.37 11.72 -0.45
C LEU A 4 15.33 10.63 -0.12
N TYR A 5 14.66 10.12 -1.16
CA TYR A 5 13.72 9.01 -1.01
C TYR A 5 14.42 7.73 -0.56
N SER A 6 15.52 7.34 -1.21
CA SER A 6 16.31 6.17 -0.78
C SER A 6 16.86 6.30 0.64
N ALA A 7 17.21 7.53 1.07
CA ALA A 7 17.60 7.77 2.46
C ALA A 7 16.42 7.59 3.43
N ALA A 8 15.21 8.00 3.05
CA ALA A 8 14.00 7.76 3.83
C ALA A 8 13.71 6.25 3.96
N GLU A 9 13.80 5.48 2.86
CA GLU A 9 13.63 4.02 2.89
C GLU A 9 14.61 3.35 3.84
N MET A 10 15.89 3.75 3.82
CA MET A 10 16.91 3.22 4.73
C MET A 10 16.58 3.52 6.19
N LEU A 11 16.06 4.73 6.48
CA LEU A 11 15.62 5.09 7.83
C LEU A 11 14.42 4.25 8.29
N VAL A 12 13.46 4.00 7.40
CA VAL A 12 12.33 3.08 7.67
C VAL A 12 12.83 1.67 7.96
N PHE A 13 13.80 1.18 7.20
CA PHE A 13 14.43 -0.13 7.44
C PHE A 13 15.12 -0.21 8.81
N GLN A 14 15.73 0.89 9.25
CA GLN A 14 16.33 1.04 10.58
C GLN A 14 15.31 1.30 11.70
N ASN A 15 14.00 1.31 11.40
CA ASN A 15 12.92 1.72 12.31
C ASN A 15 13.02 3.16 12.85
N ARG A 16 13.78 4.04 12.16
CA ARG A 16 13.94 5.47 12.48
C ARG A 16 12.84 6.28 11.78
N PHE A 17 11.60 6.05 12.20
CA PHE A 17 10.41 6.54 11.50
C PHE A 17 10.30 8.07 11.49
N GLU A 18 10.61 8.75 12.60
CA GLU A 18 10.52 10.22 12.68
C GLU A 18 11.47 10.90 11.68
N GLU A 19 12.70 10.40 11.59
CA GLU A 19 13.68 10.91 10.64
C GLU A 19 13.29 10.60 9.20
N ALA A 20 12.68 9.44 8.95
CA ALA A 20 12.12 9.11 7.64
C ALA A 20 11.04 10.13 7.23
N PHE A 21 10.09 10.45 8.13
CA PHE A 21 9.06 11.46 7.86
C PHE A 21 9.66 12.83 7.55
N LEU A 22 10.69 13.27 8.27
CA LEU A 22 11.36 14.55 7.95
C LEU A 22 11.96 14.57 6.52
N LYS A 23 12.50 13.44 6.05
CA LYS A 23 13.01 13.32 4.68
C LYS A 23 11.88 13.33 3.65
N LEU A 24 10.79 12.65 3.92
CA LEU A 24 9.61 12.61 3.06
C LEU A 24 8.90 13.97 2.98
N ASP A 25 8.76 14.68 4.10
CA ASP A 25 8.22 16.05 4.14
C ASP A 25 9.09 17.03 3.35
N THR A 26 10.41 16.83 3.40
CA THR A 26 11.34 17.63 2.59
C THR A 26 11.18 17.32 1.10
N LEU A 27 10.98 16.04 0.75
CA LEU A 27 10.71 15.64 -0.63
C LEU A 27 9.40 16.25 -1.14
N ARG A 28 8.33 16.18 -0.34
CA ARG A 28 7.00 16.70 -0.67
C ARG A 28 7.00 18.21 -0.89
N ARG A 29 7.68 18.96 -0.03
CA ARG A 29 7.76 20.43 -0.15
C ARG A 29 8.64 20.90 -1.30
N ASN A 30 9.78 20.25 -1.50
CA ASN A 30 10.74 20.71 -2.51
C ASN A 30 10.41 20.17 -3.91
N PHE A 31 9.66 19.09 -4.01
CA PHE A 31 9.34 18.40 -5.26
C PHE A 31 7.85 17.96 -5.34
N PRO A 32 6.89 18.90 -5.22
CA PRO A 32 5.45 18.56 -5.14
C PRO A 32 4.92 17.87 -6.40
N GLU A 33 5.40 18.23 -7.59
CA GLU A 33 4.94 17.68 -8.89
C GLU A 33 5.79 16.49 -9.37
N HIS A 34 6.62 15.92 -8.49
CA HIS A 34 7.50 14.82 -8.88
C HIS A 34 6.74 13.49 -8.90
N SER A 35 7.12 12.59 -9.80
CA SER A 35 6.62 11.21 -9.90
C SER A 35 6.97 10.30 -8.71
N LEU A 36 7.36 10.86 -7.56
CA LEU A 36 7.66 10.11 -6.32
C LEU A 36 6.57 10.36 -5.27
N GLN A 37 5.52 11.13 -5.57
CA GLN A 37 4.49 11.44 -4.58
C GLN A 37 3.69 10.20 -4.16
N ASP A 38 3.46 9.28 -5.11
CA ASP A 38 2.90 7.96 -4.88
C ASP A 38 3.85 7.08 -4.04
N ASP A 39 5.14 7.06 -4.36
CA ASP A 39 6.18 6.38 -3.59
C ASP A 39 6.26 6.90 -2.14
N ILE A 40 6.18 8.22 -1.94
CA ILE A 40 6.15 8.83 -0.60
C ILE A 40 4.94 8.30 0.18
N LEU A 41 3.73 8.41 -0.38
CA LEU A 41 2.50 8.01 0.30
C LEU A 41 2.52 6.51 0.62
N TYR A 42 3.02 5.69 -0.31
CA TYR A 42 3.18 4.26 -0.12
C TYR A 42 4.15 3.95 1.03
N LEU A 43 5.31 4.62 1.08
CA LEU A 43 6.28 4.42 2.16
C LEU A 43 5.73 4.89 3.51
N GLU A 44 4.99 6.00 3.56
CA GLU A 44 4.31 6.45 4.77
C GLU A 44 3.30 5.41 5.26
N ALA A 45 2.52 4.81 4.35
CA ALA A 45 1.58 3.74 4.69
C ALA A 45 2.29 2.55 5.34
N GLN A 46 3.41 2.11 4.77
CA GLN A 46 4.25 1.05 5.33
C GLN A 46 4.80 1.40 6.71
N VAL A 47 5.16 2.66 6.95
CA VAL A 47 5.59 3.13 8.27
C VAL A 47 4.45 3.04 9.28
N TYR A 48 3.24 3.48 8.93
CA TYR A 48 2.09 3.37 9.84
C TYR A 48 1.69 1.92 10.11
N GLU A 49 1.81 1.04 9.11
CA GLU A 49 1.61 -0.39 9.28
C GLU A 49 2.61 -0.99 10.28
N LYS A 50 3.91 -0.65 10.16
CA LYS A 50 4.95 -1.05 11.13
C LYS A 50 4.67 -0.50 12.54
N LYS A 51 4.12 0.71 12.64
CA LYS A 51 3.67 1.32 13.90
C LYS A 51 2.35 0.74 14.43
N ARG A 52 1.73 -0.19 13.70
CA ARG A 52 0.42 -0.80 14.00
C ARG A 52 -0.75 0.18 13.99
N ASP A 53 -0.57 1.35 13.37
CA ASP A 53 -1.66 2.29 13.10
C ASP A 53 -2.32 1.91 11.77
N TYR A 54 -3.06 0.80 11.83
CA TYR A 54 -3.71 0.21 10.66
C TYR A 54 -4.74 1.14 10.00
N PRO A 55 -5.58 1.89 10.74
CA PRO A 55 -6.51 2.83 10.10
C PRO A 55 -5.78 3.89 9.27
N LYS A 56 -4.64 4.40 9.74
CA LYS A 56 -3.87 5.40 9.00
C LYS A 56 -3.12 4.80 7.82
N ALA A 57 -2.54 3.61 7.97
CA ALA A 57 -1.96 2.88 6.86
C ALA A 57 -3.00 2.60 5.76
N ALA A 58 -4.21 2.17 6.15
CA ALA A 58 -5.30 1.90 5.22
C ALA A 58 -5.69 3.15 4.41
N ALA A 59 -5.83 4.30 5.08
CA ALA A 59 -6.16 5.56 4.43
C ALA A 59 -5.10 5.97 3.39
N LEU A 60 -3.81 5.80 3.71
CA LEU A 60 -2.71 6.14 2.80
C LEU A 60 -2.63 5.19 1.61
N TYR A 61 -2.76 3.87 1.82
CA TYR A 61 -2.81 2.92 0.71
C TYR A 61 -4.02 3.18 -0.21
N GLN A 62 -5.18 3.50 0.37
CA GLN A 62 -6.36 3.88 -0.40
C GLN A 62 -6.12 5.16 -1.21
N GLU A 63 -5.48 6.16 -0.62
CA GLU A 63 -5.11 7.40 -1.31
C GLU A 63 -4.19 7.15 -2.50
N VAL A 64 -3.18 6.28 -2.35
CA VAL A 64 -2.30 5.88 -3.47
C VAL A 64 -3.12 5.23 -4.58
N ALA A 65 -3.96 4.26 -4.23
CA ALA A 65 -4.79 3.54 -5.20
C ALA A 65 -5.80 4.44 -5.93
N ASP A 66 -6.29 5.51 -5.28
CA ASP A 66 -7.27 6.41 -5.87
C ASP A 66 -6.63 7.50 -6.73
N LYS A 67 -5.46 8.01 -6.33
CA LYS A 67 -4.77 9.10 -7.05
C LYS A 67 -3.86 8.63 -8.17
N TYR A 68 -3.24 7.45 -8.03
CA TYR A 68 -2.19 6.97 -8.93
C TYR A 68 -2.55 5.64 -9.58
N LYS A 69 -3.79 5.52 -10.07
CA LYS A 69 -4.40 4.27 -10.57
C LYS A 69 -3.60 3.55 -11.64
N ASP A 70 -2.86 4.28 -12.46
CA ASP A 70 -2.07 3.76 -13.58
C ASP A 70 -0.60 3.45 -13.18
N ASP A 71 -0.20 3.78 -11.95
CA ASP A 71 1.16 3.55 -11.45
C ASP A 71 1.30 2.18 -10.78
N ILE A 72 2.53 1.66 -10.77
CA ILE A 72 2.93 0.43 -10.10
C ILE A 72 2.69 0.55 -8.57
N ARG A 73 2.51 1.74 -8.01
CA ARG A 73 2.14 1.87 -6.60
C ARG A 73 0.66 1.61 -6.32
N ALA A 74 -0.23 1.70 -7.31
CA ALA A 74 -1.66 1.43 -7.08
C ALA A 74 -1.94 -0.04 -6.79
N ASP A 75 -1.39 -0.97 -7.58
CA ASP A 75 -1.64 -2.40 -7.37
C ASP A 75 -0.97 -2.91 -6.08
N ASN A 76 0.26 -2.47 -5.79
CA ASN A 76 0.94 -2.69 -4.51
C ASN A 76 0.09 -2.20 -3.32
N SER A 77 -0.46 -0.97 -3.43
CA SER A 77 -1.26 -0.38 -2.35
C SER A 77 -2.58 -1.10 -2.16
N LEU A 78 -3.29 -1.45 -3.24
CA LEU A 78 -4.52 -2.22 -3.17
C LEU A 78 -4.30 -3.59 -2.51
N TYR A 79 -3.21 -4.27 -2.86
CA TYR A 79 -2.89 -5.57 -2.29
C TYR A 79 -2.54 -5.45 -0.81
N ASN A 80 -1.68 -4.51 -0.42
CA ASN A 80 -1.36 -4.28 1.00
C ASN A 80 -2.58 -3.85 1.80
N LEU A 81 -3.46 -3.02 1.23
CA LEU A 81 -4.72 -2.61 1.85
C LEU A 81 -5.65 -3.82 2.09
N ALA A 82 -5.76 -4.72 1.10
CA ALA A 82 -6.55 -5.94 1.23
C ALA A 82 -6.00 -6.85 2.36
N GLN A 83 -4.68 -7.04 2.41
CA GLN A 83 -4.02 -7.79 3.47
C GLN A 83 -4.20 -7.14 4.85
N LEU A 84 -4.15 -5.81 4.91
CA LEU A 84 -4.36 -5.07 6.15
C LEU A 84 -5.78 -5.28 6.69
N TYR A 85 -6.79 -5.22 5.81
CA TYR A 85 -8.16 -5.53 6.19
C TYR A 85 -8.35 -6.99 6.61
N GLU A 86 -7.75 -7.95 5.89
CA GLU A 86 -7.86 -9.38 6.20
C GLU A 86 -7.20 -9.72 7.54
N PHE A 87 -5.93 -9.35 7.73
CA PHE A 87 -5.11 -9.89 8.82
C PHE A 87 -4.99 -8.98 10.04
N LYS A 88 -5.17 -7.66 9.88
CA LYS A 88 -4.93 -6.68 10.95
C LYS A 88 -6.20 -6.06 11.49
N MET A 89 -7.16 -5.80 10.60
CA MET A 89 -8.43 -5.16 10.97
C MET A 89 -9.61 -6.14 11.05
N ASN A 90 -9.43 -7.38 10.58
CA ASN A 90 -10.44 -8.43 10.57
C ASN A 90 -11.74 -8.03 9.83
N ASP A 91 -11.62 -7.16 8.82
CA ASP A 91 -12.71 -6.69 7.97
C ASP A 91 -12.67 -7.48 6.64
N LEU A 92 -13.15 -8.72 6.72
CA LEU A 92 -13.05 -9.66 5.60
C LEU A 92 -13.87 -9.24 4.38
N GLU A 93 -14.97 -8.50 4.58
CA GLU A 93 -15.81 -8.00 3.49
C GLU A 93 -15.05 -6.96 2.66
N LYS A 94 -14.37 -6.01 3.30
CA LYS A 94 -13.52 -5.05 2.59
C LYS A 94 -12.32 -5.73 1.93
N ALA A 95 -11.67 -6.65 2.62
CA ALA A 95 -10.55 -7.40 2.05
C ALA A 95 -10.97 -8.14 0.78
N LYS A 96 -12.12 -8.83 0.82
CA LYS A 96 -12.70 -9.54 -0.32
C LYS A 96 -12.98 -8.61 -1.50
N ALA A 97 -13.63 -7.47 -1.27
CA ALA A 97 -13.91 -6.50 -2.32
C ALA A 97 -12.63 -5.95 -2.98
N LEU A 98 -11.57 -5.71 -2.19
CA LEU A 98 -10.28 -5.25 -2.72
C LEU A 98 -9.56 -6.33 -3.52
N TYR A 99 -9.55 -7.58 -3.04
CA TYR A 99 -8.98 -8.69 -3.79
C TYR A 99 -9.70 -8.90 -5.12
N GLU A 100 -11.03 -8.78 -5.14
CA GLU A 100 -11.83 -8.80 -6.36
C GLU A 100 -11.39 -7.71 -7.34
N LYS A 101 -11.28 -6.47 -6.86
CA LYS A 101 -10.82 -5.34 -7.66
C LYS A 101 -9.45 -5.61 -8.29
N ILE A 102 -8.51 -6.18 -7.55
CA ILE A 102 -7.15 -6.45 -8.05
C ILE A 102 -7.17 -7.43 -9.24
N PHE A 103 -7.86 -8.57 -9.14
CA PHE A 103 -7.81 -9.55 -10.24
C PHE A 103 -8.74 -9.22 -11.41
N MET A 104 -9.69 -8.30 -11.21
CA MET A 104 -10.60 -7.81 -12.26
C MET A 104 -9.99 -6.62 -13.01
N ASP A 105 -9.57 -5.59 -12.28
CA ASP A 105 -9.13 -4.31 -12.86
C ASP A 105 -7.61 -4.26 -13.07
N TYR A 106 -6.84 -4.97 -12.24
CA TYR A 106 -5.37 -5.02 -12.28
C TYR A 106 -4.87 -6.40 -12.72
N SER A 107 -5.52 -7.00 -13.72
CA SER A 107 -5.25 -8.38 -14.17
C SER A 107 -3.80 -8.62 -14.65
N GLY A 108 -3.08 -7.57 -15.07
CA GLY A 108 -1.66 -7.63 -15.42
C GLY A 108 -0.70 -7.51 -14.22
N SER A 109 -1.21 -7.21 -13.02
CA SER A 109 -0.41 -7.13 -11.80
C SER A 109 0.12 -8.50 -11.38
N VAL A 110 1.31 -8.52 -10.79
CA VAL A 110 1.86 -9.70 -10.11
C VAL A 110 0.96 -10.22 -8.99
N PHE A 111 0.09 -9.38 -8.43
CA PHE A 111 -0.83 -9.73 -7.35
C PHE A 111 -2.15 -10.36 -7.83
N ALA A 112 -2.50 -10.28 -9.12
CA ALA A 112 -3.81 -10.72 -9.61
C ALA A 112 -4.10 -12.20 -9.32
N VAL A 113 -3.10 -13.08 -9.48
CA VAL A 113 -3.25 -14.51 -9.22
C VAL A 113 -3.48 -14.78 -7.73
N ASP A 114 -2.70 -14.15 -6.86
CA ASP A 114 -2.83 -14.37 -5.42
C ASP A 114 -4.10 -13.71 -4.86
N ALA A 115 -4.46 -12.51 -5.32
CA ALA A 115 -5.72 -11.86 -4.97
C ALA A 115 -6.93 -12.74 -5.31
N ARG A 116 -6.94 -13.38 -6.49
CA ARG A 116 -8.00 -14.33 -6.86
C ARG A 116 -8.05 -15.54 -5.92
N LYS A 117 -6.89 -16.07 -5.51
CA LYS A 117 -6.81 -17.18 -4.55
C LYS A 117 -7.35 -16.76 -3.19
N ARG A 118 -6.93 -15.60 -2.67
CA ARG A 118 -7.42 -15.01 -1.41
C ARG A 118 -8.92 -14.80 -1.42
N PHE A 119 -9.45 -14.21 -2.49
CA PHE A 119 -10.89 -14.02 -2.66
C PHE A 119 -11.68 -15.33 -2.54
N ARG A 120 -11.22 -16.41 -3.18
CA ARG A 120 -11.88 -17.73 -3.11
C ARG A 120 -11.87 -18.29 -1.69
N ILE A 121 -10.75 -18.15 -0.98
CA ILE A 121 -10.63 -18.56 0.42
C ILE A 121 -11.63 -17.78 1.29
N LEU A 122 -11.68 -16.45 1.15
CA LEU A 122 -12.59 -15.59 1.91
C LEU A 122 -14.07 -15.81 1.56
N ARG A 123 -14.38 -16.25 0.33
CA ARG A 123 -15.73 -16.64 -0.08
C ARG A 123 -16.19 -17.97 0.54
N GLY A 124 -15.27 -18.77 1.07
CA GLY A 124 -15.56 -20.09 1.61
C GLY A 124 -15.68 -21.17 0.53
N ASP A 125 -15.08 -20.95 -0.65
CA ASP A 125 -15.00 -22.00 -1.66
C ASP A 125 -14.13 -23.13 -1.12
N LYS A 126 -14.64 -24.37 -1.17
CA LYS A 126 -13.81 -25.56 -0.93
C LYS A 126 -12.78 -25.62 -2.05
N VAL A 127 -11.54 -25.21 -1.78
CA VAL A 127 -10.40 -25.46 -2.65
C VAL A 127 -10.22 -26.97 -2.70
N GLN A 128 -10.73 -27.60 -3.76
CA GLN A 128 -10.60 -29.03 -4.04
C GLN A 128 -9.23 -29.33 -4.63
#